data_AF-A0A8H7MD11-F1
#
_entry.id   AF-A0A8H7MD11-F1
#
_cell.length_a   1.000
_cell.length_b   1.000
_cell.length_c   1.000
_cell.angle_alpha   90.00
_cell.angle_beta   90.00
_cell.angle_gamma   90.00
#
_symmetry.space_group_name_H-M   'P 1'
#
loop_
_entity.id
_entity.type
_entity.pdbx_description
1 polymer ?
#
loop_
_entity_poly.entity_id
_entity_poly.type
_entity_poly.pdbx_seq_one_letter_code
_entity_poly.pdbx_strand_id
1 'polypeptide(L)'
;MRFSSPLALSLLAGTLSHALPAPQEKSSETLSSASPVAFTAASADLAVKTSLSENSKTKRGSCNLYNVAVRREWGTLSKRERKSYIDAVLCLQKKKTKTPASLLPGARSRFDDWVGTHINQTNKIHYTGPFLGFHRYFIWQYEQALRNECGYKGYQPYWDWTKTAVTGLENSPLFDGSDYSMSGNGEFIPGRGNVILGGNGLVEIPIPAGTGGGCVTSGPFKDMKRDLTDYVNKRWANATSVVSLILDHKTISDFQLEMQGLPGSGSIGVHGGGHYSWGGDPGRDLYTSPGDPLFYFHHGTIDRTWWIWQQLDRKTRFGESGISGTGTFLNSPPSANTTLNTIIDLGYAASPAVTMGDVMSTTDGPFCYIYL
;
A
#
# COMPACT_ATOMS: atom_id res chain seq x y z
N MET A 1 -81.40 32.36 6.01
CA MET A 1 -80.02 32.52 5.48
C MET A 1 -80.20 32.83 3.99
N ARG A 2 -80.33 34.07 3.48
CA ARG A 2 -79.55 35.31 3.59
C ARG A 2 -78.09 35.18 3.08
N PHE A 3 -77.88 35.79 1.89
CA PHE A 3 -76.65 36.36 1.30
C PHE A 3 -75.57 35.38 0.77
N SER A 4 -74.86 35.58 -0.35
CA SER A 4 -74.95 36.41 -1.57
C SER A 4 -73.67 36.17 -2.41
N SER A 5 -73.80 36.31 -3.75
CA SER A 5 -72.85 36.62 -4.86
C SER A 5 -71.44 37.21 -4.54
N PRO A 6 -70.45 37.34 -5.49
CA PRO A 6 -70.62 37.54 -6.94
C PRO A 6 -69.56 37.00 -7.95
N LEU A 7 -69.88 37.24 -9.23
CA LEU A 7 -69.08 37.24 -10.46
C LEU A 7 -67.78 38.08 -10.42
N ALA A 8 -66.78 37.70 -11.24
CA ALA A 8 -66.08 38.53 -12.25
C ALA A 8 -65.06 37.67 -13.05
N LEU A 9 -65.29 37.30 -14.33
CA LEU A 9 -64.65 37.84 -15.56
C LEU A 9 -63.32 38.61 -15.32
N SER A 10 -62.19 38.29 -15.96
CA SER A 10 -61.99 38.43 -17.42
C SER A 10 -60.59 37.98 -17.89
N LEU A 11 -60.59 37.46 -19.13
CA LEU A 11 -59.57 37.25 -20.19
C LEU A 11 -58.09 37.59 -19.95
N LEU A 12 -57.21 36.68 -20.42
CA LEU A 12 -56.24 37.02 -21.47
C LEU A 12 -55.81 35.77 -22.27
N ALA A 13 -55.67 36.00 -23.58
CA ALA A 13 -55.49 35.04 -24.66
C ALA A 13 -54.10 34.40 -24.71
N GLY A 14 -53.97 33.29 -25.45
CA GLY A 14 -52.64 32.82 -25.89
C GLY A 14 -52.58 31.38 -26.39
N THR A 15 -53.10 31.15 -27.60
CA THR A 15 -52.61 30.21 -28.63
C THR A 15 -51.99 28.86 -28.20
N LEU A 16 -52.70 27.78 -28.54
CA LEU A 16 -52.12 26.48 -28.88
C LEU A 16 -51.08 26.64 -30.01
N SER A 17 -49.87 26.16 -29.79
CA SER A 17 -48.94 25.78 -30.86
C SER A 17 -48.27 24.48 -30.46
N HIS A 18 -48.51 23.45 -31.26
CA HIS A 18 -47.78 22.20 -31.23
C HIS A 18 -46.32 22.48 -31.61
N ALA A 19 -45.42 22.44 -30.63
CA ALA A 19 -43.99 22.35 -30.87
C ALA A 19 -43.54 20.91 -30.59
N LEU A 20 -43.04 20.25 -31.62
CA LEU A 20 -42.36 18.95 -31.57
C LEU A 20 -41.26 18.97 -30.50
N PRO A 21 -40.91 17.83 -29.87
CA PRO A 21 -39.87 17.80 -28.85
C PRO A 21 -38.55 18.27 -29.45
N ALA A 22 -37.94 19.28 -28.82
CA ALA A 22 -36.59 19.68 -29.14
C ALA A 22 -35.65 18.46 -28.99
N PRO A 23 -34.65 18.28 -29.86
CA PRO A 23 -33.66 17.24 -29.69
C PRO A 23 -32.98 17.44 -28.34
N GLN A 24 -33.07 16.44 -27.46
CA GLN A 24 -32.25 16.39 -26.26
C GLN A 24 -30.79 16.45 -26.72
N GLU A 25 -30.14 17.58 -26.50
CA GLU A 25 -28.69 17.62 -26.45
C GLU A 25 -28.27 16.56 -25.43
N LYS A 26 -27.58 15.53 -25.91
CA LYS A 26 -26.87 14.59 -25.06
C LYS A 26 -25.91 15.41 -24.21
N SER A 27 -26.29 15.64 -22.96
CA SER A 27 -25.38 16.15 -21.94
C SER A 27 -24.18 15.21 -21.90
N SER A 28 -23.04 15.74 -22.29
CA SER A 28 -21.69 15.21 -22.14
C SER A 28 -21.55 14.20 -20.98
N GLU A 29 -21.63 12.91 -21.29
CA GLU A 29 -20.81 11.93 -20.58
C GLU A 29 -19.37 12.18 -21.02
N THR A 30 -18.54 12.78 -20.14
CA THR A 30 -17.11 12.47 -19.92
C THR A 30 -16.39 13.61 -19.20
N LEU A 31 -16.42 13.57 -17.87
CA LEU A 31 -15.30 13.99 -17.01
C LEU A 31 -15.50 13.28 -15.67
N SER A 32 -14.95 12.07 -15.62
CA SER A 32 -15.06 11.12 -14.52
C SER A 32 -14.53 11.68 -13.19
N SER A 33 -15.28 11.41 -12.13
CA SER A 33 -15.04 11.62 -10.71
C SER A 33 -13.77 10.90 -10.20
N ALA A 34 -12.59 11.34 -10.60
CA ALA A 34 -11.34 10.82 -10.06
C ALA A 34 -11.16 11.29 -8.60
N SER A 35 -10.93 10.36 -7.68
CA SER A 35 -10.57 10.71 -6.29
C SER A 35 -9.28 11.54 -6.27
N PRO A 36 -9.06 12.45 -5.30
CA PRO A 36 -7.85 13.29 -5.25
C PRO A 36 -6.53 12.48 -5.23
N VAL A 37 -6.56 11.25 -4.70
CA VAL A 37 -5.44 10.28 -4.78
C VAL A 37 -5.12 9.87 -6.22
N ALA A 38 -6.14 9.66 -7.06
CA ALA A 38 -5.94 9.31 -8.46
C ALA A 38 -5.36 10.49 -9.26
N PHE A 39 -5.76 11.72 -8.95
CA PHE A 39 -5.21 12.92 -9.60
C PHE A 39 -3.71 13.13 -9.26
N THR A 40 -3.35 13.00 -7.98
CA THR A 40 -1.94 13.10 -7.55
C THR A 40 -1.08 11.98 -8.13
N ALA A 41 -1.60 10.75 -8.17
CA ALA A 41 -0.92 9.62 -8.80
C ALA A 41 -0.71 9.83 -10.32
N ALA A 42 -1.73 10.27 -11.05
CA ALA A 42 -1.63 10.55 -12.48
C ALA A 42 -0.59 11.65 -12.79
N SER A 43 -0.49 12.65 -11.91
CA SER A 43 0.51 13.72 -12.02
C SER A 43 1.93 13.18 -11.83
N ALA A 44 2.12 12.32 -10.83
CA ALA A 44 3.40 11.65 -10.59
C ALA A 44 3.80 10.74 -11.77
N ASP A 45 2.85 10.01 -12.35
CA ASP A 45 3.08 9.17 -13.53
C ASP A 45 3.52 9.98 -14.74
N LEU A 46 2.86 11.11 -14.99
CA LEU A 46 3.20 12.00 -16.09
C LEU A 46 4.62 12.57 -15.92
N ALA A 47 4.98 12.98 -14.71
CA ALA A 47 6.32 13.50 -14.40
C ALA A 47 7.41 12.45 -14.69
N VAL A 48 7.21 11.21 -14.25
CA VAL A 48 8.19 10.12 -14.47
C VAL A 48 8.26 9.72 -15.94
N LYS A 49 7.12 9.58 -16.64
CA LYS A 49 7.13 9.26 -18.08
C LYS A 49 7.83 10.33 -18.90
N THR A 50 7.71 11.60 -18.51
CA THR A 50 8.43 12.70 -19.16
C THR A 50 9.95 12.55 -18.96
N SER A 51 10.40 12.30 -17.72
CA SER A 51 11.82 12.05 -17.42
C SER A 51 12.38 10.81 -18.13
N LEU A 52 11.62 9.72 -18.19
CA LEU A 52 12.01 8.51 -18.91
C LEU A 52 12.09 8.73 -20.43
N SER A 53 11.23 9.57 -21.00
CA SER A 53 11.28 9.96 -22.42
C SER A 53 12.58 10.70 -22.74
N GLU A 54 12.99 11.63 -21.88
CA GLU A 54 14.26 12.36 -22.00
C GLU A 54 15.46 11.43 -21.89
N ASN A 55 15.45 10.49 -20.94
CA ASN A 55 16.51 9.48 -20.79
C ASN A 55 16.57 8.50 -21.98
N SER A 56 15.42 8.16 -22.57
CA SER A 56 15.34 7.29 -23.76
C SER A 56 16.00 7.94 -24.98
N LYS A 57 15.92 9.27 -25.10
CA LYS A 57 16.57 10.04 -26.18
C LYS A 57 18.09 10.12 -26.02
N THR A 58 18.63 9.95 -24.82
CA THR A 58 20.05 10.14 -24.53
C THR A 58 20.87 8.84 -24.48
N LYS A 59 20.28 7.65 -24.71
CA LYS A 59 20.93 6.30 -24.64
C LYS A 59 21.77 6.06 -23.36
N ARG A 60 21.57 6.84 -22.29
CA ARG A 60 22.47 6.87 -21.12
C ARG A 60 21.95 6.12 -19.88
N GLY A 61 20.68 5.72 -19.84
CA GLY A 61 20.09 5.03 -18.68
C GLY A 61 19.78 3.55 -18.91
N SER A 62 20.01 2.72 -17.90
CA SER A 62 19.55 1.33 -17.85
C SER A 62 18.03 1.20 -17.81
N CYS A 63 17.33 2.23 -17.28
CA CYS A 63 15.87 2.33 -17.26
C CYS A 63 15.34 3.33 -18.30
N ASN A 64 14.31 2.95 -19.05
CA ASN A 64 13.70 3.74 -20.12
C ASN A 64 12.24 3.34 -20.39
N LEU A 65 11.55 4.05 -21.28
CA LEU A 65 10.12 3.81 -21.58
C LEU A 65 9.82 2.42 -22.16
N TYR A 66 10.82 1.73 -22.71
CA TYR A 66 10.63 0.42 -23.35
C TYR A 66 10.81 -0.75 -22.38
N ASN A 67 11.49 -0.54 -21.24
CA ASN A 67 11.74 -1.60 -20.26
C ASN A 67 11.20 -1.30 -18.85
N VAL A 68 10.64 -0.11 -18.62
CA VAL A 68 10.02 0.25 -17.34
C VAL A 68 8.84 -0.68 -17.04
N ALA A 69 8.90 -1.33 -15.88
CA ALA A 69 7.83 -2.15 -15.37
C ALA A 69 6.69 -1.29 -14.80
N VAL A 70 5.46 -1.82 -14.82
CA VAL A 70 4.29 -1.15 -14.24
C VAL A 70 3.72 -2.02 -13.13
N ARG A 71 3.77 -1.52 -11.89
CA ARG A 71 3.12 -2.13 -10.73
C ARG A 71 1.68 -1.66 -10.66
N ARG A 72 0.75 -2.60 -10.58
CA ARG A 72 -0.69 -2.34 -10.74
C ARG A 72 -1.47 -2.76 -9.52
N GLU A 73 -2.60 -2.11 -9.29
CA GLU A 73 -3.54 -2.49 -8.24
C GLU A 73 -4.09 -3.90 -8.50
N TRP A 74 -4.11 -4.75 -7.47
CA TRP A 74 -4.51 -6.16 -7.56
C TRP A 74 -5.87 -6.39 -8.24
N GLY A 75 -6.86 -5.56 -7.91
CA GLY A 75 -8.19 -5.55 -8.50
C GLY A 75 -8.20 -5.39 -10.02
N THR A 76 -7.16 -4.78 -10.61
CA THR A 76 -7.04 -4.58 -12.06
C THR A 76 -6.39 -5.75 -12.80
N LEU A 77 -5.78 -6.70 -12.07
CA LEU A 77 -5.19 -7.90 -12.67
C LEU A 77 -6.29 -8.90 -13.06
N SER A 78 -6.08 -9.58 -14.18
CA SER A 78 -6.91 -10.72 -14.59
C SER A 78 -6.74 -11.89 -13.63
N LYS A 79 -7.74 -12.79 -13.59
CA LYS A 79 -7.67 -14.04 -12.81
C LYS A 79 -6.40 -14.85 -13.13
N ARG A 80 -5.96 -14.88 -14.39
CA ARG A 80 -4.73 -15.58 -14.80
C ARG A 80 -3.49 -14.95 -14.18
N GLU A 81 -3.38 -13.63 -14.22
CA GLU A 81 -2.26 -12.90 -13.60
C GLU A 81 -2.24 -13.09 -12.09
N ARG A 82 -3.40 -12.99 -11.44
CA ARG A 82 -3.53 -13.24 -9.99
C ARG A 82 -3.09 -14.66 -9.62
N LYS A 83 -3.57 -15.67 -10.35
CA LYS A 83 -3.20 -17.06 -10.13
C LYS A 83 -1.69 -17.28 -10.35
N SER A 84 -1.10 -16.66 -11.36
CA SER A 84 0.35 -16.74 -11.60
C SER A 84 1.18 -16.13 -10.47
N TYR A 85 0.74 -15.04 -9.84
CA TYR A 85 1.39 -14.48 -8.66
C TYR A 85 1.25 -15.43 -7.47
N ILE A 86 0.03 -15.91 -7.18
CA ILE A 86 -0.28 -16.86 -6.10
C ILE A 86 0.61 -18.11 -6.20
N ASP A 87 0.71 -18.69 -7.39
CA ASP A 87 1.53 -19.89 -7.63
C ASP A 87 3.02 -19.64 -7.37
N ALA A 88 3.52 -18.44 -7.67
CA ALA A 88 4.89 -18.07 -7.36
C ALA A 88 5.14 -17.92 -5.86
N VAL A 89 4.20 -17.36 -5.10
CA VAL A 89 4.30 -17.27 -3.63
C VAL A 89 4.30 -18.66 -3.01
N LEU A 90 3.35 -19.52 -3.40
CA LEU A 90 3.28 -20.91 -2.95
C LEU A 90 4.54 -21.70 -3.32
N CYS A 91 5.15 -21.41 -4.47
CA CYS A 91 6.44 -21.97 -4.85
C CYS A 91 7.55 -21.52 -3.89
N LEU A 92 7.60 -20.24 -3.51
CA LEU A 92 8.61 -19.72 -2.58
C LEU A 92 8.44 -20.31 -1.17
N GLN A 93 7.21 -20.54 -0.72
CA GLN A 93 6.88 -21.24 0.53
C GLN A 93 7.25 -22.74 0.52
N LYS A 94 7.48 -23.34 -0.66
CA LYS A 94 7.92 -24.74 -0.80
C LYS A 94 9.43 -24.90 -1.00
N LYS A 95 10.11 -23.88 -1.52
CA LYS A 95 11.56 -23.94 -1.73
C LYS A 95 12.30 -23.94 -0.40
N LYS A 96 13.44 -24.62 -0.34
CA LYS A 96 14.28 -24.70 0.86
C LYS A 96 14.88 -23.34 1.22
N THR A 97 14.80 -22.96 2.50
CA THR A 97 15.50 -21.79 3.07
C THR A 97 16.99 -21.75 2.68
N LYS A 98 17.53 -20.55 2.44
CA LYS A 98 18.97 -20.31 2.29
C LYS A 98 19.63 -19.87 3.60
N THR A 99 18.85 -19.43 4.59
CA THR A 99 19.39 -19.03 5.89
C THR A 99 19.94 -20.27 6.62
N PRO A 100 21.19 -20.24 7.12
CA PRO A 100 21.72 -21.33 7.91
C PRO A 100 20.84 -21.65 9.12
N ALA A 101 20.58 -22.94 9.37
CA ALA A 101 19.76 -23.39 10.51
C ALA A 101 20.35 -22.98 11.87
N SER A 102 21.66 -22.70 11.94
CA SER A 102 22.31 -22.16 13.13
C SER A 102 21.92 -20.71 13.45
N LEU A 103 21.45 -19.95 12.45
CA LEU A 103 21.01 -18.56 12.60
C LEU A 103 19.49 -18.45 12.72
N LEU A 104 18.76 -19.25 11.95
CA LEU A 104 17.30 -19.27 11.98
C LEU A 104 16.77 -20.72 12.00
N PRO A 105 16.80 -21.39 13.17
CA PRO A 105 16.40 -22.80 13.30
C PRO A 105 14.94 -23.07 12.95
N GLY A 106 14.10 -22.04 12.96
CA GLY A 106 12.68 -22.10 12.60
C GLY A 106 12.40 -22.03 11.10
N ALA A 107 13.34 -21.53 10.28
CA ALA A 107 13.12 -21.39 8.84
C ALA A 107 13.04 -22.77 8.16
N ARG A 108 12.01 -22.95 7.35
CA ARG A 108 11.75 -24.15 6.55
C ARG A 108 11.73 -23.82 5.07
N SER A 109 11.28 -22.61 4.71
CA SER A 109 11.06 -22.19 3.34
C SER A 109 11.93 -21.00 2.91
N ARG A 110 12.03 -20.75 1.61
CA ARG A 110 12.62 -19.51 1.07
C ARG A 110 11.81 -18.30 1.49
N PHE A 111 10.50 -18.43 1.62
CA PHE A 111 9.64 -17.36 2.11
C PHE A 111 10.01 -16.97 3.55
N ASP A 112 10.37 -17.96 4.39
CA ASP A 112 10.82 -17.72 5.77
C ASP A 112 12.12 -16.93 5.86
N ASP A 113 12.92 -16.87 4.80
CA ASP A 113 14.12 -16.04 4.76
C ASP A 113 13.77 -14.54 4.75
N TRP A 114 12.67 -14.16 4.09
CA TRP A 114 12.13 -12.79 4.14
C TRP A 114 11.55 -12.48 5.51
N VAL A 115 10.80 -13.41 6.10
CA VAL A 115 10.26 -13.26 7.46
C VAL A 115 11.41 -13.12 8.47
N GLY A 116 12.41 -13.99 8.37
CA GLY A 116 13.59 -14.01 9.22
C GLY A 116 14.42 -12.74 9.15
N THR A 117 14.70 -12.22 7.96
CA THR A 117 15.46 -10.97 7.84
C THR A 117 14.67 -9.78 8.39
N HIS A 118 13.34 -9.77 8.24
CA HIS A 118 12.51 -8.72 8.80
C HIS A 118 12.51 -8.76 10.33
N ILE A 119 12.28 -9.92 10.94
CA ILE A 119 12.38 -10.13 12.40
C ILE A 119 13.73 -9.63 12.92
N ASN A 120 14.82 -10.05 12.28
CA ASN A 120 16.17 -9.72 12.73
C ASN A 120 16.51 -8.22 12.63
N GLN A 121 15.84 -7.49 11.74
CA GLN A 121 16.13 -6.09 11.45
C GLN A 121 15.05 -5.10 11.90
N THR A 122 13.92 -5.55 12.46
CA THR A 122 12.76 -4.71 12.82
C THR A 122 13.14 -3.39 13.52
N ASN A 123 14.05 -3.44 14.49
CA ASN A 123 14.49 -2.26 15.27
C ASN A 123 15.46 -1.32 14.53
N LYS A 124 15.81 -1.63 13.28
CA LYS A 124 16.68 -0.80 12.41
C LYS A 124 15.94 -0.32 11.16
N ILE A 125 14.72 -0.83 10.92
CA ILE A 125 13.95 -0.60 9.69
C ILE A 125 12.59 0.05 9.94
N HIS A 126 12.19 0.29 11.19
CA HIS A 126 10.97 1.02 11.56
C HIS A 126 11.31 2.21 12.45
N TYR A 127 10.64 3.33 12.22
CA TYR A 127 10.94 4.63 12.85
C TYR A 127 12.42 5.01 12.73
N THR A 128 13.02 4.68 11.58
CA THR A 128 14.42 4.89 11.24
C THR A 128 14.53 5.62 9.90
N GLY A 129 15.71 6.16 9.61
CA GLY A 129 15.98 6.74 8.29
C GLY A 129 15.93 5.74 7.13
N PRO A 130 16.32 4.45 7.31
CA PRO A 130 16.19 3.46 6.25
C PRO A 130 14.78 2.94 6.00
N PHE A 131 13.77 3.27 6.80
CA PHE A 131 12.44 2.64 6.74
C PHE A 131 11.88 2.51 5.31
N LEU A 132 11.74 3.62 4.60
CA LEU A 132 11.15 3.63 3.25
C LEU A 132 12.06 2.94 2.21
N GLY A 133 13.37 3.22 2.26
CA GLY A 133 14.35 2.66 1.33
C GLY A 133 14.52 1.15 1.50
N PHE A 134 14.60 0.68 2.75
CA PHE A 134 14.67 -0.75 3.09
C PHE A 134 13.45 -1.48 2.57
N HIS A 135 12.23 -1.01 2.87
CA HIS A 135 11.01 -1.70 2.47
C HIS A 135 10.80 -1.69 0.95
N ARG A 136 11.19 -0.62 0.25
CA ARG A 136 11.25 -0.59 -1.23
C ARG A 136 12.14 -1.71 -1.76
N TYR A 137 13.37 -1.81 -1.24
CA TYR A 137 14.32 -2.84 -1.67
C TYR A 137 13.87 -4.25 -1.28
N PHE A 138 13.27 -4.41 -0.10
CA PHE A 138 12.74 -5.66 0.43
C PHE A 138 11.66 -6.26 -0.50
N ILE A 139 10.65 -5.46 -0.88
CA ILE A 139 9.60 -5.95 -1.79
C ILE A 139 10.09 -6.10 -3.23
N TRP A 140 11.09 -5.32 -3.66
CA TRP A 140 11.68 -5.50 -4.98
C TRP A 140 12.51 -6.79 -5.07
N GLN A 141 13.30 -7.12 -4.05
CA GLN A 141 14.02 -8.39 -4.01
C GLN A 141 13.09 -9.59 -3.82
N TYR A 142 11.99 -9.43 -3.07
CA TYR A 142 10.93 -10.43 -3.04
C TYR A 142 10.36 -10.70 -4.44
N GLU A 143 10.04 -9.64 -5.18
CA GLU A 143 9.61 -9.74 -6.58
C GLU A 143 10.66 -10.46 -7.43
N GLN A 144 11.96 -10.15 -7.27
CA GLN A 144 13.03 -10.85 -7.99
C GLN A 144 13.07 -12.32 -7.64
N ALA A 145 12.85 -12.71 -6.39
CA ALA A 145 12.80 -14.11 -5.99
C ALA A 145 11.60 -14.84 -6.62
N LEU A 146 10.42 -14.22 -6.65
CA LEU A 146 9.25 -14.77 -7.34
C LEU A 146 9.53 -14.98 -8.83
N ARG A 147 10.18 -14.01 -9.48
CA ARG A 147 10.46 -14.04 -10.92
C ARG A 147 11.56 -15.05 -11.29
N ASN A 148 12.68 -15.00 -10.55
CA ASN A 148 13.90 -15.72 -10.90
C ASN A 148 13.95 -17.13 -10.30
N GLU A 149 13.33 -17.36 -9.13
CA GLU A 149 13.31 -18.67 -8.49
C GLU A 149 12.02 -19.45 -8.81
N CYS A 150 10.89 -18.75 -8.99
CA CYS A 150 9.56 -19.33 -9.15
C CYS A 150 8.87 -19.04 -10.50
N GLY A 151 9.58 -18.41 -11.45
CA GLY A 151 9.11 -18.26 -12.83
C GLY A 151 7.99 -17.23 -13.03
N TYR A 152 7.67 -16.41 -12.03
CA TYR A 152 6.69 -15.33 -12.17
C TYR A 152 7.11 -14.36 -13.27
N LYS A 153 6.17 -13.95 -14.13
CA LYS A 153 6.44 -13.03 -15.25
C LYS A 153 5.88 -11.64 -15.04
N GLY A 154 4.95 -11.47 -14.08
CA GLY A 154 4.42 -10.17 -13.69
C GLY A 154 5.32 -9.44 -12.68
N TYR A 155 4.88 -8.26 -12.25
CA TYR A 155 5.57 -7.43 -11.27
C TYR A 155 4.79 -7.39 -9.95
N GLN A 156 5.39 -6.87 -8.88
CA GLN A 156 4.74 -6.80 -7.57
C GLN A 156 3.44 -5.97 -7.65
N PRO A 157 2.26 -6.56 -7.40
CA PRO A 157 1.01 -5.80 -7.27
C PRO A 157 0.96 -5.06 -5.94
N TYR A 158 0.05 -4.08 -5.85
CA TYR A 158 -0.22 -3.33 -4.63
C TYR A 158 -1.71 -3.38 -4.23
N TRP A 159 -1.99 -3.06 -2.96
CA TRP A 159 -3.35 -2.99 -2.41
C TRP A 159 -3.78 -1.54 -2.16
N ASP A 160 -4.72 -1.04 -2.94
CA ASP A 160 -5.28 0.29 -2.72
C ASP A 160 -6.23 0.33 -1.51
N TRP A 161 -5.72 0.79 -0.36
CA TRP A 161 -6.48 0.93 0.89
C TRP A 161 -7.70 1.82 0.75
N THR A 162 -7.65 2.79 -0.17
CA THR A 162 -8.71 3.79 -0.33
C THR A 162 -9.96 3.17 -0.93
N LYS A 163 -9.80 2.12 -1.76
CA LYS A 163 -10.91 1.32 -2.28
C LYS A 163 -11.57 0.51 -1.16
N THR A 164 -10.78 -0.23 -0.38
CA THR A 164 -11.30 -1.05 0.72
C THR A 164 -11.85 -0.23 1.88
N ALA A 165 -11.39 1.01 2.08
CA ALA A 165 -12.02 1.92 3.04
C ALA A 165 -13.47 2.26 2.66
N VAL A 166 -13.81 2.23 1.36
CA VAL A 166 -15.17 2.47 0.87
C VAL A 166 -15.96 1.16 0.79
N THR A 167 -15.38 0.12 0.22
CA THR A 167 -16.09 -1.14 -0.09
C THR A 167 -16.09 -2.13 1.06
N GLY A 168 -15.21 -1.99 2.04
CA GLY A 168 -14.87 -3.02 3.02
C GLY A 168 -13.83 -4.01 2.49
N LEU A 169 -13.04 -4.61 3.40
CA LEU A 169 -11.96 -5.54 3.06
C LEU A 169 -12.48 -6.81 2.40
N GLU A 170 -13.50 -7.46 2.99
CA GLU A 170 -14.04 -8.75 2.49
C GLU A 170 -14.63 -8.65 1.07
N ASN A 171 -14.98 -7.44 0.61
CA ASN A 171 -15.48 -7.20 -0.74
C ASN A 171 -14.37 -6.96 -1.77
N SER A 172 -13.11 -6.85 -1.34
CA SER A 172 -11.99 -6.68 -2.25
C SER A 172 -11.53 -8.02 -2.82
N PRO A 173 -11.17 -8.07 -4.12
CA PRO A 173 -10.62 -9.29 -4.72
C PRO A 173 -9.31 -9.78 -4.11
N LEU A 174 -8.69 -8.99 -3.23
CA LEU A 174 -7.51 -9.39 -2.48
C LEU A 174 -7.86 -10.25 -1.26
N PHE A 175 -9.04 -10.07 -0.67
CA PHE A 175 -9.48 -10.69 0.59
C PHE A 175 -10.78 -11.50 0.46
N ASP A 176 -11.29 -11.72 -0.75
CA ASP A 176 -12.60 -12.36 -0.98
C ASP A 176 -12.62 -13.88 -0.71
N GLY A 177 -11.48 -14.49 -0.35
CA GLY A 177 -11.38 -15.92 -0.06
C GLY A 177 -11.44 -16.84 -1.29
N SER A 178 -11.52 -16.29 -2.49
CA SER A 178 -11.46 -17.08 -3.72
C SER A 178 -10.07 -17.65 -3.97
N ASP A 179 -9.97 -18.60 -4.91
CA ASP A 179 -8.69 -19.13 -5.42
C ASP A 179 -7.79 -18.08 -6.10
N TYR A 180 -8.31 -16.85 -6.28
CA TYR A 180 -7.62 -15.72 -6.91
C TYR A 180 -7.39 -14.56 -5.93
N SER A 181 -7.49 -14.82 -4.63
CA SER A 181 -7.21 -13.87 -3.56
C SER A 181 -5.92 -14.24 -2.83
N MET A 182 -5.48 -13.39 -1.91
CA MET A 182 -4.51 -13.78 -0.90
C MET A 182 -5.20 -14.51 0.24
N SER A 183 -6.20 -15.37 -0.01
CA SER A 183 -7.11 -15.93 0.99
C SER A 183 -8.08 -14.93 1.64
N GLY A 184 -9.05 -15.47 2.38
CA GLY A 184 -10.15 -14.70 2.98
C GLY A 184 -9.92 -14.31 4.43
N ASN A 185 -11.03 -14.14 5.16
CA ASN A 185 -11.02 -13.93 6.61
C ASN A 185 -10.78 -15.24 7.38
N GLY A 186 -10.40 -15.10 8.64
CA GLY A 186 -10.34 -16.20 9.59
C GLY A 186 -11.72 -16.60 10.11
N GLU A 187 -11.80 -17.80 10.68
CA GLU A 187 -12.99 -18.23 11.44
C GLU A 187 -13.36 -17.19 12.49
N PHE A 188 -14.64 -16.87 12.59
CA PHE A 188 -15.13 -15.89 13.56
C PHE A 188 -14.99 -16.44 14.98
N ILE A 189 -14.32 -15.68 15.85
CA ILE A 189 -14.22 -15.99 17.28
C ILE A 189 -15.04 -14.96 18.08
N PRO A 190 -16.17 -15.37 18.69
CA PRO A 190 -17.06 -14.45 19.42
C PRO A 190 -16.44 -13.99 20.75
N GLY A 191 -16.93 -12.85 21.26
CA GLY A 191 -16.59 -12.37 22.62
C GLY A 191 -15.17 -11.82 22.80
N ARG A 192 -14.44 -11.56 21.70
CA ARG A 192 -13.11 -10.96 21.77
C ARG A 192 -13.17 -9.47 22.10
N GLY A 193 -12.31 -9.04 23.01
CA GLY A 193 -12.12 -7.63 23.36
C GLY A 193 -11.27 -6.86 22.34
N ASN A 194 -11.01 -5.59 22.63
CA ASN A 194 -10.15 -4.76 21.81
C ASN A 194 -8.69 -5.24 21.87
N VAL A 195 -7.98 -5.12 20.75
CA VAL A 195 -6.53 -5.09 20.72
C VAL A 195 -6.09 -3.72 21.20
N ILE A 196 -5.27 -3.66 22.25
CA ILE A 196 -4.75 -2.40 22.79
C ILE A 196 -3.33 -2.20 22.25
N LEU A 197 -3.11 -1.13 21.50
CA LEU A 197 -1.78 -0.69 21.09
C LEU A 197 -1.29 0.43 22.01
N GLY A 198 0.00 0.45 22.30
CA GLY A 198 0.58 1.41 23.24
C GLY A 198 0.67 0.85 24.66
N GLY A 199 0.45 1.71 25.66
CA GLY A 199 0.73 1.40 27.06
C GLY A 199 2.16 1.79 27.48
N ASN A 200 2.54 1.50 28.72
CA ASN A 200 3.86 1.84 29.30
C ASN A 200 4.24 3.33 29.17
N GLY A 201 3.29 4.23 29.38
CA GLY A 201 3.49 5.69 29.34
C GLY A 201 3.13 6.36 28.01
N LEU A 202 2.72 5.59 26.99
CA LEU A 202 2.13 6.10 25.74
C LEU A 202 0.60 6.00 25.77
N VAL A 203 -0.06 6.85 24.97
CA VAL A 203 -1.52 6.82 24.78
C VAL A 203 -1.94 5.44 24.26
N GLU A 204 -2.88 4.80 24.95
CA GLU A 204 -3.48 3.55 24.51
C GLU A 204 -4.44 3.78 23.34
N ILE A 205 -4.31 2.98 22.29
CA ILE A 205 -5.15 3.00 21.10
C ILE A 205 -5.95 1.70 21.05
N PRO A 206 -7.23 1.71 21.48
CA PRO A 206 -8.08 0.53 21.41
C PRO A 206 -8.54 0.28 19.96
N ILE A 207 -8.24 -0.89 19.43
CA ILE A 207 -8.69 -1.38 18.13
C ILE A 207 -9.71 -2.48 18.36
N PRO A 208 -10.98 -2.32 17.91
CA PRO A 208 -11.98 -3.39 17.98
C PRO A 208 -11.50 -4.67 17.31
N ALA A 209 -11.89 -5.82 17.87
CA ALA A 209 -11.74 -7.10 17.20
C ALA A 209 -12.44 -7.06 15.83
N GLY A 210 -11.87 -7.77 14.86
CA GLY A 210 -12.45 -7.88 13.52
C GLY A 210 -13.55 -8.93 13.43
N THR A 211 -13.94 -9.22 12.20
CA THR A 211 -14.99 -10.20 11.86
C THR A 211 -14.46 -11.63 11.74
N GLY A 212 -13.18 -11.88 12.06
CA GLY A 212 -12.55 -13.21 12.03
C GLY A 212 -11.97 -13.61 13.39
N GLY A 213 -10.68 -13.92 13.40
CA GLY A 213 -9.87 -14.22 14.59
C GLY A 213 -9.16 -15.57 14.53
N GLY A 214 -9.76 -16.56 13.89
CA GLY A 214 -9.26 -17.92 13.76
C GLY A 214 -8.47 -18.16 12.48
N CYS A 215 -8.31 -19.44 12.14
CA CYS A 215 -7.65 -19.86 10.91
C CYS A 215 -8.43 -19.39 9.68
N VAL A 216 -7.72 -19.02 8.62
CA VAL A 216 -8.30 -18.64 7.33
C VAL A 216 -9.21 -19.75 6.81
N THR A 217 -10.43 -19.39 6.43
CA THR A 217 -11.47 -20.36 6.04
C THR A 217 -11.38 -20.83 4.59
N SER A 218 -10.81 -20.02 3.69
CA SER A 218 -10.79 -20.29 2.25
C SER A 218 -9.62 -19.61 1.52
N GLY A 219 -9.38 -20.08 0.29
CA GLY A 219 -8.34 -19.58 -0.60
C GLY A 219 -6.98 -20.27 -0.44
N PRO A 220 -5.95 -19.77 -1.16
CA PRO A 220 -4.69 -20.49 -1.34
C PRO A 220 -3.78 -20.55 -0.10
N PHE A 221 -3.97 -19.67 0.88
CA PHE A 221 -3.11 -19.49 2.06
C PHE A 221 -3.88 -19.75 3.36
N LYS A 222 -4.56 -20.90 3.44
CA LYS A 222 -5.44 -21.26 4.56
C LYS A 222 -4.74 -21.58 5.89
N ASP A 223 -3.42 -21.79 5.87
CA ASP A 223 -2.64 -22.21 7.04
C ASP A 223 -2.16 -21.02 7.92
N MET A 224 -2.94 -19.94 7.97
CA MET A 224 -2.66 -18.71 8.73
C MET A 224 -3.90 -18.27 9.51
N LYS A 225 -3.76 -17.34 10.45
CA LYS A 225 -4.91 -16.74 11.16
C LYS A 225 -5.15 -15.31 10.71
N ARG A 226 -6.42 -14.94 10.51
CA ARG A 226 -6.79 -13.58 10.10
C ARG A 226 -7.95 -13.04 10.89
N ASP A 227 -7.93 -11.73 11.07
CA ASP A 227 -8.97 -11.00 11.78
C ASP A 227 -9.27 -9.69 11.05
N LEU A 228 -9.88 -9.82 9.87
CA LEU A 228 -10.14 -8.68 9.01
C LEU A 228 -11.02 -7.66 9.75
N THR A 229 -10.67 -6.39 9.64
CA THR A 229 -11.43 -5.29 10.21
C THR A 229 -11.37 -4.06 9.32
N ASP A 230 -12.55 -3.58 8.95
CA ASP A 230 -12.72 -2.33 8.23
C ASP A 230 -12.38 -1.11 9.11
N TYR A 231 -12.43 -1.25 10.43
CA TYR A 231 -12.35 -0.13 11.37
C TYR A 231 -11.06 0.69 11.19
N VAL A 232 -9.91 0.01 11.23
CA VAL A 232 -8.61 0.68 11.15
C VAL A 232 -8.29 1.16 9.74
N ASN A 233 -8.74 0.44 8.70
CA ASN A 233 -8.60 0.90 7.31
C ASN A 233 -9.42 2.18 7.08
N LYS A 234 -10.69 2.21 7.51
CA LYS A 234 -11.56 3.39 7.42
C LYS A 234 -11.05 4.56 8.26
N ARG A 235 -10.41 4.28 9.40
CA ARG A 235 -9.92 5.31 10.32
C ARG A 235 -8.60 5.95 9.87
N TRP A 236 -7.64 5.16 9.41
CA TRP A 236 -6.27 5.63 9.19
C TRP A 236 -5.70 5.41 7.78
N ALA A 237 -6.36 4.62 6.94
CA ALA A 237 -5.90 4.32 5.57
C ALA A 237 -6.99 4.59 4.51
N ASN A 238 -7.84 5.59 4.75
CA ASN A 238 -8.83 6.06 3.78
C ASN A 238 -8.23 7.08 2.80
N ALA A 239 -9.00 7.51 1.79
CA ALA A 239 -8.54 8.48 0.80
C ALA A 239 -8.06 9.80 1.42
N THR A 240 -8.77 10.35 2.40
CA THR A 240 -8.39 11.59 3.10
C THR A 240 -7.05 11.42 3.81
N SER A 241 -6.85 10.34 4.55
CA SER A 241 -5.59 10.05 5.24
C SER A 241 -4.41 9.99 4.27
N VAL A 242 -4.57 9.31 3.12
CA VAL A 242 -3.52 9.20 2.10
C VAL A 242 -3.24 10.56 1.44
N VAL A 243 -4.27 11.34 1.12
CA VAL A 243 -4.11 12.67 0.51
C VAL A 243 -3.40 13.64 1.46
N SER A 244 -3.85 13.72 2.72
CA SER A 244 -3.22 14.56 3.73
C SER A 244 -1.76 14.17 3.96
N LEU A 245 -1.47 12.87 4.06
CA LEU A 245 -0.10 12.38 4.15
C LEU A 245 0.78 12.90 3.00
N ILE A 246 0.28 12.87 1.76
CA ILE A 246 1.04 13.30 0.57
C ILE A 246 1.17 14.83 0.47
N LEU A 247 0.08 15.56 0.73
CA LEU A 247 0.00 16.99 0.43
C LEU A 247 0.44 17.87 1.60
N ASP A 248 0.19 17.46 2.85
CA ASP A 248 0.38 18.33 4.01
C ASP A 248 1.81 18.24 4.58
N HIS A 249 2.51 17.12 4.36
CA HIS A 249 3.86 16.90 4.88
C HIS A 249 4.92 17.26 3.84
N LYS A 250 5.71 18.31 4.08
CA LYS A 250 6.69 18.82 3.11
C LYS A 250 8.08 18.22 3.27
N THR A 251 8.44 17.79 4.47
CA THR A 251 9.73 17.16 4.77
C THR A 251 9.59 15.64 4.84
N ILE A 252 10.68 14.91 4.54
CA ILE A 252 10.69 13.45 4.69
C ILE A 252 10.46 13.01 6.14
N SER A 253 10.93 13.80 7.11
CA SER A 253 10.79 13.51 8.54
C SER A 253 9.31 13.46 8.94
N ASP A 254 8.54 14.49 8.58
CA ASP A 254 7.12 14.56 8.90
C ASP A 254 6.34 13.48 8.13
N PHE A 255 6.67 13.29 6.85
CA PHE A 255 6.02 12.30 6.00
C PHE A 255 6.18 10.88 6.55
N GLN A 256 7.41 10.45 6.87
CA GLN A 256 7.64 9.08 7.33
C GLN A 256 7.11 8.83 8.75
N LEU A 257 7.12 9.85 9.63
CA LEU A 257 6.57 9.73 10.98
C LEU A 257 5.05 9.66 10.94
N GLU A 258 4.38 10.50 10.15
CA GLU A 258 2.92 10.43 10.00
C GLU A 258 2.49 9.13 9.33
N MET A 259 3.22 8.66 8.32
CA MET A 259 2.95 7.39 7.65
C MET A 259 2.93 6.22 8.64
N GLN A 260 3.89 6.18 9.59
CA GLN A 260 4.02 5.14 10.61
C GLN A 260 3.14 5.37 11.84
N GLY A 261 2.58 6.57 11.98
CA GLY A 261 1.88 7.02 13.18
C GLY A 261 2.84 7.68 14.17
N LEU A 262 2.66 8.99 14.38
CA LEU A 262 3.44 9.77 15.33
C LEU A 262 3.19 9.25 16.76
N PRO A 263 4.21 8.80 17.51
CA PRO A 263 4.02 8.32 18.87
C PRO A 263 3.32 9.37 19.75
N GLY A 264 2.28 8.94 20.47
CA GLY A 264 1.46 9.82 21.33
C GLY A 264 0.33 10.57 20.62
N SER A 265 0.24 10.54 19.29
CA SER A 265 -0.85 11.20 18.54
C SER A 265 -2.20 10.49 18.62
N GLY A 266 -2.23 9.22 19.04
CA GLY A 266 -3.41 8.35 18.91
C GLY A 266 -3.67 7.87 17.47
N SER A 267 -2.74 8.12 16.54
CA SER A 267 -2.73 7.61 15.17
C SER A 267 -1.65 6.55 14.99
N ILE A 268 -1.97 5.52 14.21
CA ILE A 268 -1.00 4.50 13.75
C ILE A 268 -0.62 4.69 12.27
N GLY A 269 -1.03 5.80 11.67
CA GLY A 269 -0.75 6.15 10.28
C GLY A 269 -1.35 5.17 9.26
N VAL A 270 -1.10 5.44 7.97
CA VAL A 270 -1.54 4.54 6.89
C VAL A 270 -0.82 3.19 6.92
N HIS A 271 0.41 3.15 7.44
CA HIS A 271 1.20 1.92 7.64
C HIS A 271 0.53 1.00 8.67
N GLY A 272 0.34 1.48 9.90
CA GLY A 272 -0.38 0.71 10.91
C GLY A 272 -1.83 0.44 10.51
N GLY A 273 -2.52 1.43 9.92
CA GLY A 273 -3.89 1.26 9.41
C GLY A 273 -4.03 0.12 8.40
N GLY A 274 -3.02 -0.08 7.54
CA GLY A 274 -2.96 -1.24 6.66
C GLY A 274 -2.70 -2.53 7.44
N HIS A 275 -1.60 -2.62 8.20
CA HIS A 275 -1.24 -3.84 8.95
C HIS A 275 -2.36 -4.37 9.85
N TYR A 276 -2.89 -3.51 10.72
CA TYR A 276 -3.88 -3.93 11.70
C TYR A 276 -5.25 -4.27 11.09
N SER A 277 -5.48 -3.94 9.82
CA SER A 277 -6.75 -4.21 9.13
C SER A 277 -6.91 -5.66 8.72
N TRP A 278 -5.84 -6.38 8.37
CA TRP A 278 -5.95 -7.80 8.08
C TRP A 278 -5.83 -8.67 9.33
N GLY A 279 -5.27 -8.09 10.41
CA GLY A 279 -5.33 -8.63 11.74
C GLY A 279 -4.72 -10.02 11.87
N GLY A 280 -5.13 -10.75 12.90
CA GLY A 280 -4.71 -12.13 13.12
C GLY A 280 -3.21 -12.29 13.38
N ASP A 281 -2.66 -13.40 12.91
CA ASP A 281 -1.29 -13.84 13.14
C ASP A 281 -0.69 -14.28 11.79
N PRO A 282 0.31 -13.55 11.27
CA PRO A 282 1.13 -12.53 11.95
C PRO A 282 0.71 -11.07 11.73
N GLY A 283 -0.50 -10.77 11.23
CA GLY A 283 -0.83 -9.42 10.77
C GLY A 283 -0.77 -8.29 11.82
N ARG A 284 -0.92 -8.61 13.11
CA ARG A 284 -0.77 -7.65 14.23
C ARG A 284 0.60 -7.71 14.93
N ASP A 285 1.55 -8.43 14.36
CA ASP A 285 2.91 -8.54 14.89
C ASP A 285 3.88 -7.76 13.99
N LEU A 286 4.47 -6.70 14.55
CA LEU A 286 5.41 -5.82 13.86
C LEU A 286 6.62 -6.58 13.28
N TYR A 287 7.09 -7.63 13.96
CA TYR A 287 8.30 -8.35 13.57
C TYR A 287 8.00 -9.39 12.50
N THR A 288 6.90 -10.13 12.68
CA THR A 288 6.60 -11.31 11.86
C THR A 288 5.59 -11.04 10.73
N SER A 289 5.10 -9.80 10.58
CA SER A 289 4.09 -9.43 9.58
C SER A 289 4.36 -9.86 8.13
N PRO A 290 5.61 -9.97 7.60
CA PRO A 290 5.86 -10.53 6.27
C PRO A 290 5.50 -12.00 6.12
N GLY A 291 5.20 -12.70 7.22
CA GLY A 291 4.68 -14.06 7.21
C GLY A 291 3.30 -14.16 6.55
N ASP A 292 2.52 -13.07 6.50
CA ASP A 292 1.32 -12.99 5.66
C ASP A 292 1.69 -12.38 4.28
N PRO A 293 1.41 -13.07 3.14
CA PRO A 293 1.63 -12.53 1.81
C PRO A 293 0.98 -11.16 1.52
N LEU A 294 -0.04 -10.75 2.30
CA LEU A 294 -0.63 -9.41 2.23
C LEU A 294 0.38 -8.28 2.51
N PHE A 295 1.42 -8.55 3.29
CA PHE A 295 2.50 -7.61 3.59
C PHE A 295 3.06 -6.96 2.31
N TYR A 296 3.34 -7.76 1.28
CA TYR A 296 3.98 -7.28 0.06
C TYR A 296 3.06 -6.36 -0.78
N PHE A 297 1.74 -6.54 -0.66
CA PHE A 297 0.76 -5.65 -1.29
C PHE A 297 0.61 -4.35 -0.52
N HIS A 298 0.58 -4.44 0.81
CA HIS A 298 0.56 -3.28 1.70
C HIS A 298 1.80 -2.41 1.47
N HIS A 299 3.00 -3.00 1.49
CA HIS A 299 4.23 -2.27 1.23
C HIS A 299 4.38 -1.80 -0.22
N GLY A 300 3.72 -2.46 -1.19
CA GLY A 300 3.55 -1.91 -2.54
C GLY A 300 2.83 -0.57 -2.53
N THR A 301 1.81 -0.39 -1.67
CA THR A 301 1.08 0.87 -1.53
C THR A 301 1.82 1.89 -0.67
N ILE A 302 2.58 1.46 0.34
CA ILE A 302 3.53 2.32 1.07
C ILE A 302 4.53 2.92 0.09
N ASP A 303 5.16 2.07 -0.73
CA ASP A 303 6.12 2.51 -1.73
C ASP A 303 5.48 3.41 -2.80
N ARG A 304 4.28 3.08 -3.27
CA ARG A 304 3.51 3.95 -4.18
C ARG A 304 3.24 5.32 -3.56
N THR A 305 2.85 5.37 -2.29
CA THR A 305 2.54 6.62 -1.58
C THR A 305 3.79 7.49 -1.43
N TRP A 306 4.92 6.88 -1.06
CA TRP A 306 6.21 7.56 -1.03
C TRP A 306 6.64 8.03 -2.42
N TRP A 307 6.51 7.18 -3.44
CA TRP A 307 6.83 7.54 -4.82
C TRP A 307 6.01 8.74 -5.30
N ILE A 308 4.69 8.79 -5.08
CA ILE A 308 3.86 9.96 -5.42
C ILE A 308 4.39 11.20 -4.71
N TRP A 309 4.60 11.11 -3.38
CA TRP A 309 5.14 12.21 -2.60
C TRP A 309 6.47 12.71 -3.17
N GLN A 310 7.41 11.82 -3.47
CA GLN A 310 8.70 12.19 -4.07
C GLN A 310 8.53 12.95 -5.38
N GLN A 311 7.64 12.52 -6.28
CA GLN A 311 7.46 13.15 -7.59
C GLN A 311 6.89 14.57 -7.54
N LEU A 312 6.21 14.96 -6.45
CA LEU A 312 5.67 16.32 -6.32
C LEU A 312 6.75 17.41 -6.16
N ASP A 313 7.93 17.06 -5.65
CA ASP A 313 9.09 17.96 -5.61
C ASP A 313 10.40 17.18 -5.62
N ARG A 314 10.89 16.90 -6.83
CA ARG A 314 12.12 16.13 -7.01
C ARG A 314 13.37 16.79 -6.44
N LYS A 315 13.37 18.11 -6.22
CA LYS A 315 14.56 18.84 -5.76
C LYS A 315 14.81 18.64 -4.26
N THR A 316 13.74 18.55 -3.47
CA THR A 316 13.83 18.48 -2.01
C THR A 316 13.51 17.09 -1.45
N ARG A 317 12.89 16.21 -2.25
CA ARG A 317 12.39 14.89 -1.82
C ARG A 317 13.24 13.70 -2.29
N PHE A 318 14.38 13.97 -2.90
CA PHE A 318 15.40 13.00 -3.31
C PHE A 318 16.77 13.39 -2.72
N GLY A 319 17.77 12.54 -2.94
CA GLY A 319 19.13 12.79 -2.47
C GLY A 319 19.19 12.92 -0.95
N GLU A 320 20.16 13.68 -0.45
CA GLU A 320 20.36 13.87 1.00
C GLU A 320 19.17 14.57 1.67
N SER A 321 18.55 15.55 1.01
CA SER A 321 17.37 16.26 1.53
C SER A 321 16.14 15.35 1.69
N GLY A 322 16.09 14.25 0.94
CA GLY A 322 15.08 13.22 1.03
C GLY A 322 15.34 12.15 2.10
N ILE A 323 16.31 12.35 3.01
CA ILE A 323 16.63 11.40 4.08
C ILE A 323 16.59 12.11 5.45
N SER A 324 15.94 11.49 6.45
CA SER A 324 15.94 11.95 7.85
C SER A 324 15.88 10.76 8.80
N GLY A 325 16.48 10.89 9.98
CA GLY A 325 16.47 9.88 11.03
C GLY A 325 17.74 9.05 11.10
N THR A 326 17.78 8.14 12.08
CA THR A 326 18.97 7.34 12.43
C THR A 326 18.76 5.86 12.13
N GLY A 327 19.75 5.02 12.43
CA GLY A 327 19.72 3.57 12.17
C GLY A 327 19.06 2.71 13.25
N THR A 328 18.37 3.33 14.22
CA THR A 328 17.72 2.63 15.35
C THR A 328 16.32 3.18 15.58
N PHE A 329 15.41 2.30 15.99
CA PHE A 329 14.00 2.60 16.23
C PHE A 329 13.84 3.79 17.17
N LEU A 330 13.23 4.88 16.68
CA LEU A 330 13.09 6.15 17.42
C LEU A 330 14.42 6.68 18.00
N ASN A 331 15.54 6.37 17.35
CA ASN A 331 16.89 6.67 17.81
C ASN A 331 17.22 6.13 19.22
N SER A 332 16.72 4.94 19.55
CA SER A 332 16.95 4.27 20.83
C SER A 332 17.55 2.87 20.64
N PRO A 333 18.79 2.61 21.11
CA PRO A 333 19.75 3.61 21.61
C PRO A 333 20.19 4.57 20.50
N PRO A 334 20.74 5.77 20.84
CA PRO A 334 21.20 6.71 19.82
C PRO A 334 22.19 6.09 18.82
N SER A 335 22.03 6.43 17.54
CA SER A 335 22.88 5.93 16.46
C SER A 335 23.17 7.02 15.43
N ALA A 336 24.09 6.75 14.50
CA ALA A 336 24.43 7.69 13.44
C ALA A 336 23.23 8.03 12.56
N ASN A 337 23.23 9.25 12.02
CA ASN A 337 22.26 9.67 11.02
C ASN A 337 22.39 8.79 9.76
N THR A 338 21.25 8.50 9.16
CA THR A 338 21.20 7.82 7.86
C THR A 338 21.68 8.79 6.78
N THR A 339 22.52 8.29 5.88
CA THR A 339 23.06 9.06 4.74
C THR A 339 22.84 8.27 3.46
N LEU A 340 23.14 8.87 2.30
CA LEU A 340 23.10 8.15 1.02
C LEU A 340 24.02 6.92 1.00
N ASN A 341 25.09 6.91 1.80
CA ASN A 341 26.06 5.82 1.86
C ASN A 341 25.69 4.74 2.89
N THR A 342 24.61 4.92 3.66
CA THR A 342 24.15 3.90 4.61
C THR A 342 23.78 2.64 3.86
N ILE A 343 24.36 1.51 4.27
CA ILE A 343 24.14 0.20 3.63
C ILE A 343 22.79 -0.37 4.06
N ILE A 344 22.06 -0.92 3.09
CA ILE A 344 20.89 -1.77 3.25
C ILE A 344 21.27 -3.18 2.78
N ASP A 345 21.13 -4.16 3.68
CA ASP A 345 21.26 -5.57 3.36
C ASP A 345 20.00 -6.34 3.79
N LEU A 346 19.71 -7.44 3.08
CA LEU A 346 18.57 -8.31 3.38
C LEU A 346 19.05 -9.66 3.94
N GLY A 347 20.24 -9.69 4.56
CA GLY A 347 20.88 -10.91 5.06
C GLY A 347 20.88 -12.04 4.04
N TYR A 348 20.26 -13.17 4.41
CA TYR A 348 20.16 -14.37 3.57
C TYR A 348 18.88 -14.42 2.72
N ALA A 349 17.98 -13.44 2.85
CA ALA A 349 16.81 -13.34 1.99
C ALA A 349 17.25 -13.06 0.56
N ALA A 350 18.08 -12.03 0.36
CA ALA A 350 18.60 -11.67 -0.96
C ALA A 350 19.90 -10.84 -0.91
N SER A 351 20.57 -10.79 -2.06
CA SER A 351 21.84 -10.10 -2.31
C SER A 351 21.81 -9.42 -3.69
N PRO A 352 22.68 -8.43 -3.98
CA PRO A 352 23.72 -7.84 -3.13
C PRO A 352 23.16 -6.88 -2.06
N ALA A 353 24.01 -6.39 -1.15
CA ALA A 353 23.69 -5.19 -0.38
C ALA A 353 23.72 -3.96 -1.28
N VAL A 354 22.94 -2.94 -0.94
CA VAL A 354 22.83 -1.67 -1.67
C VAL A 354 23.01 -0.50 -0.71
N THR A 355 23.20 0.70 -1.24
CA THR A 355 23.21 1.92 -0.43
C THR A 355 21.82 2.55 -0.38
N MET A 356 21.57 3.43 0.60
CA MET A 356 20.37 4.28 0.61
C MET A 356 20.23 5.08 -0.68
N GLY A 357 21.34 5.57 -1.24
CA GLY A 357 21.35 6.28 -2.52
C GLY A 357 20.81 5.46 -3.69
N ASP A 358 21.12 4.16 -3.72
CA ASP A 358 20.65 3.25 -4.78
C ASP A 358 19.14 3.03 -4.74
N VAL A 359 18.48 3.27 -3.61
CA VAL A 359 17.05 2.97 -3.41
C VAL A 359 16.14 4.21 -3.41
N MET A 360 16.68 5.40 -3.62
CA MET A 360 15.91 6.65 -3.58
C MET A 360 14.95 6.82 -4.77
N SER A 361 15.20 6.17 -5.89
CA SER A 361 14.47 6.37 -7.15
C SER A 361 14.02 5.05 -7.75
N THR A 362 12.74 4.93 -8.13
CA THR A 362 12.19 3.70 -8.73
C THR A 362 12.66 3.45 -10.17
N THR A 363 13.43 4.38 -10.75
CA THR A 363 13.94 4.32 -12.13
C THR A 363 15.46 4.46 -12.22
N ASP A 364 16.16 4.35 -11.09
CA ASP A 364 17.62 4.33 -11.02
C ASP A 364 18.10 3.16 -10.14
N GLY A 365 19.42 2.99 -10.04
CA GLY A 365 20.01 1.90 -9.27
C GLY A 365 19.54 0.53 -9.79
N PRO A 366 19.10 -0.39 -8.91
CA PRO A 366 18.56 -1.69 -9.33
C PRO A 366 17.13 -1.61 -9.90
N PHE A 367 16.46 -0.45 -9.80
CA PHE A 367 15.04 -0.32 -10.08
C PHE A 367 14.75 0.20 -11.49
N CYS A 368 13.65 -0.31 -12.07
CA CYS A 368 13.07 0.26 -13.27
C CYS A 368 11.57 -0.01 -13.30
N TYR A 369 10.81 0.70 -12.46
CA TYR A 369 9.36 0.55 -12.38
C TYR A 369 8.63 1.86 -12.03
N ILE A 370 7.35 1.90 -12.39
CA ILE A 370 6.36 2.93 -12.00
C ILE A 370 5.10 2.26 -11.46
N TYR A 371 4.18 3.07 -10.94
CA TYR A 371 2.87 2.64 -10.46
C TYR A 371 1.77 3.01 -11.45
N LEU A 372 0.64 2.29 -11.44
CA LEU A 372 -0.58 2.68 -12.17
C LEU A 372 -1.83 2.30 -11.39
#